data_AF-A0A4Q5YRM5-F1
#
_entry.id   AF-A0A4Q5YRM5-F1
#
_cell.length_a   1.000
_cell.length_b   1.000
_cell.length_c   1.000
_cell.angle_alpha   90.00
_cell.angle_beta   90.00
_cell.angle_gamma   90.00
#
_symmetry.space_group_name_H-M   'P 1'
#
loop_
_entity.id
_entity.type
_entity.pdbx_description
1 polymer ?
#
loop_
_entity_poly.entity_id
_entity_poly.type
_entity_poly.pdbx_seq_one_letter_code
_entity_poly.pdbx_strand_id
1 'polypeptide(L)'
;MSVVFRAITDSSIRDIALSPSVNNGKSFGPSFSFSNDNWMLNGCPHNGPSVVSSENATLAAWFTGGSDEGVYYGEVDSRTKTTQKKLISASGKNIQLCLLPNGQRMMVYSEQVHAAGSVYSQIMAAKLENGKLFSQTLTTKGAHASYPVAINFGTSKMIAAWTEMERILYRVIDAGQITTEAKQPATLAVYKTKTVSGKKLSNSNDPSCGMPLPAEVKETTFANNKVIGFCSKACKEKFLTASHP
;
A
#
# COMPACT_ATOMS: atom_id res chain seq x y z
N MET A 1 6.52 3.56 -20.02
CA MET A 1 5.21 3.45 -19.31
C MET A 1 5.20 2.16 -18.52
N SER A 2 4.42 2.08 -17.45
CA SER A 2 4.28 0.84 -16.68
C SER A 2 2.83 0.63 -16.28
N VAL A 3 2.43 -0.63 -16.10
CA VAL A 3 1.21 -0.99 -15.38
C VAL A 3 1.60 -1.63 -14.07
N VAL A 4 0.77 -1.41 -13.05
CA VAL A 4 0.87 -2.08 -11.76
C VAL A 4 -0.43 -2.81 -11.48
N PHE A 5 -0.33 -3.97 -10.86
CA PHE A 5 -1.47 -4.81 -10.55
C PHE A 5 -1.18 -5.66 -9.32
N ARG A 6 -2.24 -6.11 -8.66
CA ARG A 6 -2.12 -7.03 -7.53
C ARG A 6 -1.96 -8.44 -8.07
N ALA A 7 -0.76 -8.98 -7.96
CA ALA A 7 -0.45 -10.33 -8.41
C ALA A 7 -0.93 -11.36 -7.38
N ILE A 8 -1.14 -12.58 -7.86
CA ILE A 8 -1.37 -13.75 -7.01
C ILE A 8 -0.11 -14.61 -7.11
N THR A 9 0.66 -14.67 -6.03
CA THR A 9 1.84 -15.51 -5.91
C THR A 9 1.64 -16.53 -4.79
N ASP A 10 2.31 -17.69 -4.87
CA ASP A 10 2.21 -18.76 -3.87
C ASP A 10 0.75 -19.07 -3.45
N SER A 11 -0.13 -19.13 -4.45
CA SER A 11 -1.59 -19.36 -4.38
C SER A 11 -2.42 -18.28 -3.65
N SER A 12 -1.88 -17.54 -2.69
CA SER A 12 -2.68 -16.61 -1.85
C SER A 12 -2.00 -15.29 -1.46
N ILE A 13 -0.74 -15.06 -1.82
CA ILE A 13 -0.05 -13.79 -1.58
C ILE A 13 -0.54 -12.74 -2.59
N ARG A 14 -0.75 -11.51 -2.11
CA ARG A 14 -1.39 -10.38 -2.83
C ARG A 14 -0.49 -9.15 -2.93
N ASP A 15 0.76 -9.36 -3.29
CA ASP A 15 1.73 -8.28 -3.52
C ASP A 15 1.45 -7.54 -4.84
N ILE A 16 1.97 -6.32 -4.92
CA ILE A 16 1.88 -5.52 -6.14
C ILE A 16 3.06 -5.86 -7.04
N ALA A 17 2.72 -6.17 -8.29
CA ALA A 17 3.66 -6.36 -9.38
C ALA A 17 3.62 -5.20 -10.35
N LEU A 18 4.76 -4.99 -11.01
CA LEU A 18 4.92 -4.03 -12.10
C LEU A 18 5.24 -4.77 -13.38
N SER A 19 4.63 -4.34 -14.50
CA SER A 19 5.01 -4.76 -15.84
C SER A 19 5.31 -3.52 -16.71
N PRO A 20 6.54 -3.38 -17.24
CA PRO A 20 6.92 -2.23 -18.03
C PRO A 20 6.50 -2.38 -19.50
N SER A 21 6.25 -1.25 -20.16
CA SER A 21 6.07 -1.14 -21.61
C SER A 21 6.98 -0.06 -22.18
N VAL A 22 7.71 -0.45 -23.23
CA VAL A 22 8.65 0.41 -23.99
C VAL A 22 8.08 0.90 -25.32
N ASN A 23 6.83 0.55 -25.63
CA ASN A 23 6.18 0.81 -26.91
C ASN A 23 4.76 1.37 -26.72
N ASN A 24 4.58 2.23 -25.72
CA ASN A 24 3.32 2.92 -25.41
C ASN A 24 2.14 1.97 -25.22
N GLY A 25 2.36 0.85 -24.53
CA GLY A 25 1.31 -0.10 -24.16
C GLY A 25 0.94 -1.11 -25.24
N LYS A 26 1.60 -1.12 -26.40
CA LYS A 26 1.37 -2.13 -27.44
C LYS A 26 1.76 -3.53 -26.97
N SER A 27 2.83 -3.64 -26.18
CA SER A 27 3.19 -4.87 -25.47
C SER A 27 3.81 -4.57 -24.11
N PHE A 28 3.83 -5.60 -23.26
CA PHE A 28 4.30 -5.54 -21.89
C PHE A 28 5.38 -6.61 -21.68
N GLY A 29 6.45 -6.22 -20.99
CA GLY A 29 7.52 -7.14 -20.61
C GLY A 29 7.15 -8.01 -19.41
N PRO A 30 8.05 -8.93 -19.01
CA PRO A 30 7.87 -9.73 -17.81
C PRO A 30 7.60 -8.87 -16.57
N SER A 31 6.68 -9.31 -15.72
CA SER A 31 6.36 -8.62 -14.48
C SER A 31 7.28 -9.04 -13.32
N PHE A 32 7.36 -8.20 -12.29
CA PHE A 32 8.00 -8.53 -11.03
C PHE A 32 7.25 -7.90 -9.85
N SER A 33 7.14 -8.63 -8.74
CA SER A 33 6.62 -8.10 -7.47
C SER A 33 7.63 -7.14 -6.85
N PHE A 34 7.15 -6.02 -6.30
CA PHE A 34 8.00 -5.01 -5.67
C PHE A 34 7.52 -4.59 -4.28
N SER A 35 6.24 -4.80 -3.94
CA SER A 35 5.71 -4.30 -2.67
C SER A 35 6.14 -5.14 -1.47
N ASN A 36 6.31 -6.46 -1.66
CA ASN A 36 6.80 -7.40 -0.65
C ASN A 36 6.05 -7.30 0.69
N ASP A 37 4.74 -7.06 0.62
CA ASP A 37 3.90 -6.89 1.79
C ASP A 37 3.51 -8.23 2.42
N ASN A 38 3.69 -9.33 1.66
CA ASN A 38 3.35 -10.70 2.05
C ASN A 38 1.89 -10.82 2.53
N TRP A 39 1.00 -10.00 1.95
CA TRP A 39 -0.40 -9.99 2.34
C TRP A 39 -1.07 -11.27 1.84
N MET A 40 -1.36 -12.18 2.76
CA MET A 40 -2.09 -13.41 2.49
C MET A 40 -3.60 -13.16 2.55
N LEU A 41 -4.30 -13.40 1.45
CA LEU A 41 -5.74 -13.18 1.37
C LEU A 41 -6.40 -14.17 0.39
N ASN A 42 -7.39 -14.92 0.89
CA ASN A 42 -8.26 -15.77 0.08
C ASN A 42 -9.49 -14.99 -0.40
N GLY A 43 -9.25 -13.96 -1.20
CA GLY A 43 -10.28 -13.06 -1.71
C GLY A 43 -9.77 -12.08 -2.77
N CYS A 44 -10.71 -11.29 -3.28
CA CYS A 44 -10.47 -10.25 -4.28
C CYS A 44 -10.57 -8.88 -3.61
N PRO A 45 -9.45 -8.27 -3.18
CA PRO A 45 -9.49 -6.97 -2.56
C PRO A 45 -9.79 -5.90 -3.62
N HIS A 46 -10.73 -5.00 -3.33
CA HIS A 46 -11.15 -3.93 -4.24
C HIS A 46 -10.22 -2.70 -4.25
N ASN A 47 -9.15 -2.69 -3.44
CA ASN A 47 -8.21 -1.58 -3.38
C ASN A 47 -7.09 -1.78 -4.41
N GLY A 48 -7.21 -1.11 -5.55
CA GLY A 48 -6.22 -1.13 -6.63
C GLY A 48 -4.97 -0.29 -6.31
N PRO A 49 -3.80 -0.64 -6.90
CA PRO A 49 -2.64 0.24 -6.93
C PRO A 49 -2.79 1.36 -7.97
N SER A 50 -1.96 2.38 -7.86
CA SER A 50 -1.82 3.48 -8.82
C SER A 50 -0.34 3.63 -9.20
N VAL A 51 -0.04 4.00 -10.44
CA VAL A 51 1.32 4.18 -10.95
C VAL A 51 1.40 5.42 -11.83
N VAL A 52 2.51 6.13 -11.72
CA VAL A 52 2.90 7.19 -12.65
C VAL A 52 4.35 6.95 -13.07
N SER A 53 4.63 7.08 -14.37
CA SER A 53 5.97 6.94 -14.93
C SER A 53 6.42 8.25 -15.54
N SER A 54 7.64 8.65 -15.23
CA SER A 54 8.38 9.73 -15.89
C SER A 54 9.67 9.16 -16.48
N GLU A 55 10.46 9.98 -17.18
CA GLU A 55 11.78 9.57 -17.68
C GLU A 55 12.73 9.13 -16.55
N ASN A 56 12.61 9.75 -15.38
CA ASN A 56 13.55 9.57 -14.27
C ASN A 56 13.07 8.63 -13.17
N ALA A 57 11.75 8.42 -13.05
CA ALA A 57 11.18 7.67 -11.94
C ALA A 57 9.88 6.97 -12.30
N THR A 58 9.68 5.79 -11.72
CA THR A 58 8.39 5.11 -11.64
C THR A 58 7.92 5.15 -10.20
N LEU A 59 6.78 5.79 -9.98
CA LEU A 59 6.19 5.95 -8.65
C LEU A 59 4.95 5.06 -8.56
N ALA A 60 4.81 4.35 -7.47
CA ALA A 60 3.65 3.52 -7.19
C ALA A 60 3.03 3.87 -5.84
N ALA A 61 1.71 3.75 -5.77
CA ALA A 61 0.96 3.80 -4.53
C ALA A 61 0.02 2.62 -4.45
N TRP A 62 -0.16 2.04 -3.27
CA TRP A 62 -0.97 0.85 -3.13
C TRP A 62 -1.50 0.69 -1.72
N PHE A 63 -2.57 -0.09 -1.60
CA PHE A 63 -3.06 -0.59 -0.33
C PHE A 63 -2.51 -1.99 -0.05
N THR A 64 -2.18 -2.27 1.20
CA THR A 64 -1.95 -3.63 1.70
C THR A 64 -2.72 -3.85 3.00
N GLY A 65 -3.27 -5.05 3.19
CA GLY A 65 -3.79 -5.56 4.46
C GLY A 65 -2.84 -6.57 5.11
N GLY A 66 -1.55 -6.54 4.77
CA GLY A 66 -0.50 -7.31 5.44
C GLY A 66 -0.23 -6.80 6.86
N SER A 67 0.90 -7.22 7.45
CA SER A 67 1.26 -6.88 8.84
C SER A 67 1.22 -5.38 9.13
N ASP A 68 1.69 -4.57 8.18
CA ASP A 68 1.59 -3.11 8.24
C ASP A 68 0.45 -2.63 7.32
N GLU A 69 -0.80 -2.75 7.76
CA GLU A 69 -1.96 -2.33 6.97
C GLU A 69 -1.94 -0.82 6.67
N GLY A 70 -2.32 -0.45 5.45
CA GLY A 70 -2.54 0.93 5.06
C GLY A 70 -2.30 1.19 3.58
N VAL A 71 -2.39 2.46 3.20
CA VAL A 71 -1.95 2.94 1.89
C VAL A 71 -0.52 3.47 1.96
N TYR A 72 0.25 3.07 0.96
CA TYR A 72 1.67 3.32 0.84
C TYR A 72 2.00 3.99 -0.47
N TYR A 73 3.17 4.60 -0.48
CA TYR A 73 3.82 5.20 -1.61
C TYR A 73 5.23 4.62 -1.74
N GLY A 74 5.76 4.52 -2.96
CA GLY A 74 7.18 4.28 -3.15
C GLY A 74 7.68 4.53 -4.57
N GLU A 75 8.99 4.75 -4.66
CA GLU A 75 9.72 4.81 -5.94
C GLU A 75 10.23 3.42 -6.28
N VAL A 76 9.82 2.90 -7.44
CA VAL A 76 10.17 1.56 -7.90
C VAL A 76 11.43 1.64 -8.76
N ASP A 77 12.53 1.02 -8.32
CA ASP A 77 13.69 0.76 -9.18
C ASP A 77 13.47 -0.57 -9.91
N SER A 78 13.25 -0.49 -11.22
CA SER A 78 12.97 -1.64 -12.07
C SER A 78 14.19 -2.53 -12.33
N ARG A 79 15.41 -2.01 -12.14
CA ARG A 79 16.66 -2.78 -12.33
C ARG A 79 16.91 -3.69 -11.15
N THR A 80 16.76 -3.15 -9.94
CA THR A 80 16.95 -3.90 -8.69
C THR A 80 15.68 -4.58 -8.19
N LYS A 81 14.52 -4.24 -8.78
CA LYS A 81 13.19 -4.71 -8.37
C LYS A 81 12.87 -4.35 -6.91
N THR A 82 13.31 -3.17 -6.48
CA THR A 82 13.17 -2.70 -5.10
C THR A 82 12.31 -1.45 -5.03
N THR A 83 11.70 -1.21 -3.88
CA THR A 83 10.92 0.02 -3.63
C THR A 83 11.25 0.58 -2.25
N GLN A 84 11.43 1.90 -2.18
CA GLN A 84 11.45 2.61 -0.90
C GLN A 84 10.02 2.94 -0.49
N LYS A 85 9.49 2.21 0.49
CA LYS A 85 8.09 2.27 0.91
C LYS A 85 7.89 3.32 2.01
N LYS A 86 6.89 4.18 1.85
CA LYS A 86 6.48 5.21 2.82
C LYS A 86 5.00 5.09 3.12
N LEU A 87 4.64 5.00 4.40
CA LEU A 87 3.24 4.99 4.84
C LEU A 87 2.61 6.37 4.59
N ILE A 88 1.46 6.38 3.92
CA ILE A 88 0.67 7.58 3.65
C ILE A 88 -0.48 7.70 4.65
N SER A 89 -1.22 6.62 4.87
CA SER A 89 -2.27 6.55 5.89
C SER A 89 -2.52 5.11 6.31
N ALA A 90 -2.67 4.88 7.62
CA ALA A 90 -2.98 3.56 8.18
C ALA A 90 -4.46 3.16 7.94
N SER A 91 -5.37 4.14 7.84
CA SER A 91 -6.81 3.92 7.57
C SER A 91 -7.23 4.31 6.15
N GLY A 92 -6.25 4.63 5.29
CA GLY A 92 -6.50 4.99 3.90
C GLY A 92 -6.82 3.78 3.02
N LYS A 93 -7.57 4.04 1.97
CA LYS A 93 -8.05 3.10 0.93
C LYS A 93 -8.11 3.84 -0.41
N ASN A 94 -8.24 3.12 -1.52
CA ASN A 94 -8.48 3.69 -2.86
C ASN A 94 -7.50 4.83 -3.26
N ILE A 95 -6.21 4.65 -3.05
CA ILE A 95 -5.20 5.67 -3.34
C ILE A 95 -4.95 5.86 -4.85
N GLN A 96 -4.84 7.10 -5.29
CA GLN A 96 -4.47 7.50 -6.64
C GLN A 96 -3.30 8.49 -6.63
N LEU A 97 -2.35 8.31 -7.55
CA LEU A 97 -1.20 9.18 -7.73
C LEU A 97 -1.43 10.22 -8.83
N CYS A 98 -0.85 11.39 -8.63
CA CYS A 98 -0.75 12.42 -9.66
C CYS A 98 0.64 13.07 -9.57
N LEU A 99 1.49 12.82 -10.56
CA LEU A 99 2.76 13.52 -10.71
C LEU A 99 2.52 14.82 -11.49
N LEU A 100 2.88 15.95 -10.89
CA LEU A 100 2.78 17.26 -11.54
C LEU A 100 4.04 17.56 -12.37
N PRO A 101 3.97 18.42 -13.41
CA PRO A 101 5.09 18.73 -14.29
C PRO A 101 6.24 19.44 -13.57
N ASN A 102 5.95 20.13 -12.46
CA ASN A 102 6.97 20.70 -11.57
C ASN A 102 7.66 19.66 -10.67
N GLY A 103 7.37 18.35 -10.86
CA GLY A 103 7.94 17.25 -10.08
C GLY A 103 7.22 16.96 -8.76
N GLN A 104 6.19 17.72 -8.40
CA GLN A 104 5.44 17.48 -7.18
C GLN A 104 4.67 16.15 -7.24
N ARG A 105 4.82 15.35 -6.19
CA ARG A 105 4.20 14.05 -6.01
C ARG A 105 2.91 14.21 -5.21
N MET A 106 1.78 14.30 -5.89
CA MET A 106 0.46 14.46 -5.28
C MET A 106 -0.26 13.11 -5.19
N MET A 107 -1.14 12.98 -4.21
CA MET A 107 -1.97 11.80 -3.97
C MET A 107 -3.37 12.21 -3.56
N VAL A 108 -4.34 11.36 -3.86
CA VAL A 108 -5.67 11.37 -3.25
C VAL A 108 -6.02 9.98 -2.73
N TYR A 109 -6.72 9.90 -1.62
CA TYR A 109 -7.18 8.63 -1.07
C TYR A 109 -8.43 8.84 -0.20
N SER A 110 -9.24 7.80 -0.05
CA SER A 110 -10.34 7.78 0.92
C SER A 110 -9.82 7.32 2.26
N GLU A 111 -10.26 7.93 3.36
CA GLU A 111 -9.85 7.58 4.72
C GLU A 111 -11.08 7.31 5.58
N GLN A 112 -11.05 6.22 6.34
CA GLN A 112 -12.09 5.92 7.32
C GLN A 112 -11.82 6.69 8.61
N VAL A 113 -12.83 7.40 9.12
CA VAL A 113 -12.75 8.17 10.36
C VAL A 113 -13.72 7.61 11.37
N HIS A 114 -13.20 7.36 12.58
CA HIS A 114 -13.98 6.96 13.75
C HIS A 114 -14.11 8.17 14.67
N ALA A 115 -15.32 8.71 14.83
CA ALA A 115 -15.56 9.87 15.69
C ALA A 115 -16.86 9.72 16.48
N ALA A 116 -16.77 9.73 17.82
CA ALA A 116 -17.91 9.82 18.74
C ALA A 116 -19.10 8.90 18.39
N GLY A 117 -18.83 7.62 18.09
CA GLY A 117 -19.87 6.63 17.77
C GLY A 117 -20.32 6.60 16.30
N SER A 118 -19.75 7.45 15.44
CA SER A 118 -19.98 7.42 13.99
C SER A 118 -18.74 6.99 13.23
N VAL A 119 -18.97 6.31 12.10
CA VAL A 119 -17.95 5.92 11.13
C VAL A 119 -18.33 6.50 9.79
N TYR A 120 -17.43 7.28 9.20
CA TYR A 120 -17.64 7.91 7.90
C TYR A 120 -16.36 7.89 7.07
N SER A 121 -16.45 8.22 5.79
CA SER A 121 -15.29 8.20 4.88
C SER A 121 -15.08 9.55 4.23
N GLN A 122 -13.87 10.08 4.37
CA GLN A 122 -13.47 11.37 3.83
C GLN A 122 -12.47 11.22 2.71
N ILE A 123 -12.38 12.22 1.82
CA ILE A 123 -11.31 12.27 0.83
C ILE A 123 -10.18 13.16 1.34
N MET A 124 -8.97 12.63 1.26
CA MET A 124 -7.74 13.32 1.58
C MET A 124 -6.98 13.64 0.30
N ALA A 125 -6.39 14.83 0.25
CA ALA A 125 -5.31 15.15 -0.68
C ALA A 125 -4.00 15.20 0.09
N ALA A 126 -2.93 14.69 -0.51
CA ALA A 126 -1.61 14.72 0.08
C ALA A 126 -0.53 15.06 -0.94
N LYS A 127 0.59 15.59 -0.46
CA LYS A 127 1.81 15.78 -1.25
C LYS A 127 3.03 15.29 -0.49
N LEU A 128 4.01 14.79 -1.24
CA LEU A 128 5.36 14.56 -0.74
C LEU A 128 6.29 15.67 -1.22
N GLU A 129 6.99 16.29 -0.29
CA GLU A 129 7.93 17.38 -0.52
C GLU A 129 9.10 17.24 0.45
N ASN A 130 10.33 17.18 -0.06
CA ASN A 130 11.56 17.04 0.74
C ASN A 130 11.51 15.90 1.77
N GLY A 131 10.96 14.75 1.38
CA GLY A 131 10.83 13.59 2.27
C GLY A 131 9.75 13.71 3.34
N LYS A 132 9.01 14.83 3.43
CA LYS A 132 7.89 15.03 4.35
C LYS A 132 6.55 14.81 3.65
N LEU A 133 5.54 14.43 4.43
CA LEU A 133 4.18 14.25 3.97
C LEU A 133 3.33 15.42 4.45
N PHE A 134 2.61 16.06 3.54
CA PHE A 134 1.63 17.08 3.86
C PHE A 134 0.26 16.61 3.38
N SER A 135 -0.80 16.89 4.14
CA SER A 135 -2.15 16.47 3.76
C SER A 135 -3.22 17.44 4.20
N GLN A 136 -4.37 17.37 3.53
CA GLN A 136 -5.58 18.11 3.88
C GLN A 136 -6.81 17.28 3.52
N THR A 137 -7.90 17.48 4.27
CA THR A 137 -9.20 16.90 3.95
C THR A 137 -9.90 17.74 2.87
N LEU A 138 -10.50 17.09 1.88
CA LEU A 138 -11.25 17.74 0.79
C LEU A 138 -12.76 17.80 1.02
N THR A 139 -13.27 16.86 1.81
CA THR A 139 -14.70 16.71 2.11
C THR A 139 -15.06 17.39 3.42
N THR A 140 -16.36 17.61 3.63
CA THR A 140 -16.87 18.08 4.92
C THR A 140 -16.81 16.97 5.97
N LYS A 141 -16.81 17.35 7.25
CA LYS A 141 -16.85 16.41 8.37
C LYS A 141 -18.14 15.57 8.30
N GLY A 142 -18.01 14.25 8.44
CA GLY A 142 -19.16 13.33 8.36
C GLY A 142 -19.56 12.93 6.94
N ALA A 143 -18.78 13.29 5.92
CA ALA A 143 -19.05 12.88 4.54
C ALA A 143 -19.00 11.35 4.37
N HIS A 144 -19.72 10.86 3.36
CA HIS A 144 -19.64 9.47 2.90
C HIS A 144 -19.07 9.46 1.48
N ALA A 145 -17.78 9.74 1.40
CA ALA A 145 -17.07 9.95 0.14
C ALA A 145 -16.03 8.85 -0.11
N SER A 146 -15.93 8.39 -1.36
CA SER A 146 -15.06 7.26 -1.72
C SER A 146 -14.61 7.31 -3.18
N TYR A 147 -13.72 6.38 -3.53
CA TYR A 147 -13.20 6.18 -4.89
C TYR A 147 -12.65 7.46 -5.54
N PRO A 148 -11.73 8.18 -4.88
CA PRO A 148 -11.18 9.37 -5.47
C PRO A 148 -10.30 9.03 -6.68
N VAL A 149 -10.35 9.88 -7.69
CA VAL A 149 -9.45 9.89 -8.84
C VAL A 149 -8.74 11.23 -8.91
N ALA A 150 -7.52 11.22 -9.43
CA ALA A 150 -6.69 12.39 -9.57
C ALA A 150 -6.11 12.50 -10.97
N ILE A 151 -6.15 13.71 -11.53
CA ILE A 151 -5.47 14.04 -12.78
C ILE A 151 -4.67 15.33 -12.62
N ASN A 152 -3.57 15.42 -13.36
CA ASN A 152 -2.83 16.67 -13.50
C ASN A 152 -3.72 17.76 -14.10
N PHE A 153 -3.56 19.00 -13.62
CA PHE A 153 -4.20 20.18 -14.20
C PHE A 153 -3.24 21.38 -14.20
N GLY A 154 -2.45 21.51 -15.27
CA GLY A 154 -1.43 22.56 -15.39
C GLY A 154 -0.18 22.27 -14.56
N THR A 155 0.60 23.30 -14.22
CA THR A 155 1.96 23.12 -13.67
C THR A 155 1.98 22.74 -12.18
N SER A 156 1.08 23.30 -11.38
CA SER A 156 1.09 23.19 -9.91
C SER A 156 -0.19 22.61 -9.31
N LYS A 157 -1.17 22.22 -10.15
CA LYS A 157 -2.51 21.81 -9.68
C LYS A 157 -2.88 20.41 -10.12
N MET A 158 -3.77 19.82 -9.34
CA MET A 158 -4.43 18.54 -9.59
C MET A 158 -5.94 18.75 -9.53
N ILE A 159 -6.69 18.06 -10.37
CA ILE A 159 -8.13 17.86 -10.15
C ILE A 159 -8.30 16.56 -9.39
N ALA A 160 -8.98 16.62 -8.24
CA ALA A 160 -9.47 15.46 -7.52
C ALA A 160 -10.97 15.34 -7.73
N ALA A 161 -11.47 14.17 -8.12
CA ALA A 161 -12.90 13.88 -8.21
C ALA A 161 -13.23 12.63 -7.39
N TRP A 162 -14.44 12.52 -6.84
CA TRP A 162 -14.86 11.40 -6.00
C TRP A 162 -16.37 11.22 -6.01
N THR A 163 -16.83 10.07 -5.52
CA THR A 163 -18.25 9.80 -5.32
C THR A 163 -18.65 10.12 -3.88
N GLU A 164 -19.74 10.88 -3.71
CA GLU A 164 -20.33 11.21 -2.41
C GLU A 164 -21.86 11.27 -2.55
N MET A 165 -22.58 10.46 -1.78
CA MET A 165 -24.07 10.40 -1.81
C MET A 165 -24.65 10.35 -3.25
N GLU A 166 -24.19 9.39 -4.07
CA GLU A 166 -24.60 9.21 -5.48
C GLU A 166 -24.25 10.37 -6.43
N ARG A 167 -23.44 11.34 -5.98
CA ARG A 167 -22.95 12.45 -6.81
C ARG A 167 -21.45 12.31 -7.06
N ILE A 168 -21.02 12.79 -8.22
CA ILE A 168 -19.61 13.01 -8.51
C ILE A 168 -19.29 14.46 -8.15
N LEU A 169 -18.40 14.64 -7.18
CA LEU A 169 -17.87 15.95 -6.81
C LEU A 169 -16.41 16.06 -7.27
N TYR A 170 -15.94 17.29 -7.48
CA TYR A 170 -14.54 17.52 -7.79
C TYR A 170 -14.03 18.84 -7.18
N ARG A 171 -12.72 18.94 -7.02
CA ARG A 171 -12.00 20.15 -6.65
C ARG A 171 -10.69 20.28 -7.43
N VAL A 172 -10.35 21.51 -7.80
CA VAL A 172 -9.01 21.88 -8.24
C VAL A 172 -8.19 22.21 -7.00
N ILE A 173 -7.03 21.59 -6.84
CA ILE A 173 -6.16 21.73 -5.67
C ILE A 173 -4.80 22.17 -6.15
N ASP A 174 -4.30 23.30 -5.64
CA ASP A 174 -2.92 23.70 -5.86
C ASP A 174 -2.00 23.04 -4.82
N ALA A 175 -0.85 22.53 -5.25
CA ALA A 175 0.14 21.93 -4.37
C ALA A 175 0.62 22.89 -3.26
N GLY A 176 0.61 24.20 -3.52
CA GLY A 176 0.93 25.23 -2.53
C GLY A 176 -0.10 25.38 -1.40
N GLN A 177 -1.33 24.87 -1.58
CA GLN A 177 -2.38 24.92 -0.56
C GLN A 177 -2.29 23.80 0.47
N ILE A 178 -1.60 22.70 0.16
CA ILE A 178 -1.41 21.58 1.09
C ILE A 178 -0.20 21.88 1.98
N THR A 179 -0.40 22.60 3.08
CA THR A 179 0.69 23.10 3.95
C THR A 179 0.79 22.39 5.30
N THR A 180 -0.22 21.61 5.69
CA THR A 180 -0.25 20.91 6.97
C THR A 180 0.59 19.64 6.90
N GLU A 181 1.70 19.59 7.64
CA GLU A 181 2.51 18.39 7.77
C GLU A 181 1.69 17.29 8.47
N ALA A 182 1.56 16.13 7.82
CA ALA A 182 0.83 15.00 8.36
C ALA A 182 1.63 14.38 9.51
N LYS A 183 0.95 14.01 10.61
CA LYS A 183 1.56 13.23 11.69
C LYS A 183 1.90 11.84 11.14
N GLN A 184 3.15 11.66 10.73
CA GLN A 184 3.63 10.36 10.30
C GLN A 184 3.88 9.49 11.53
N PRO A 185 3.43 8.22 11.56
CA PRO A 185 3.97 7.25 12.50
C PRO A 185 5.49 7.19 12.31
N ALA A 186 6.25 7.07 13.40
CA ALA A 186 7.71 7.04 13.36
C ALA A 186 8.19 6.01 12.31
N THR A 187 8.92 6.51 11.31
CA THR A 187 9.70 5.83 10.26
C THR A 187 9.60 4.31 10.16
N LEU A 188 9.08 3.80 9.03
CA LEU A 188 9.31 2.42 8.59
C LEU A 188 10.68 2.28 7.92
N ALA A 189 11.33 1.16 8.21
CA ALA A 189 12.70 0.83 7.83
C ALA A 189 12.95 0.86 6.32
N VAL A 190 14.18 1.26 5.95
CA VAL A 190 14.77 0.95 4.64
C VAL A 190 14.94 -0.57 4.57
N TYR A 191 14.01 -1.28 3.94
CA TYR A 191 14.18 -2.70 3.65
C TYR A 191 15.21 -2.84 2.52
N LYS A 192 16.48 -3.02 2.88
CA LYS A 192 17.48 -3.60 1.96
C LYS A 192 17.07 -5.04 1.68
N THR A 193 16.81 -5.34 0.41
CA THR A 193 16.52 -6.68 -0.09
C THR A 193 17.60 -7.68 0.31
N LYS A 194 17.21 -8.76 0.98
CA LYS A 194 17.79 -10.08 0.71
C LYS A 194 16.78 -10.84 -0.13
N THR A 195 17.21 -11.26 -1.30
CA THR A 195 16.55 -12.27 -2.12
C THR A 195 16.31 -13.49 -1.23
N VAL A 196 15.06 -13.78 -0.89
CA VAL A 196 14.71 -15.02 -0.20
C VAL A 196 14.00 -15.91 -1.21
N SER A 197 14.81 -16.80 -1.79
CA SER A 197 14.38 -18.06 -2.39
C SER A 197 13.33 -18.72 -1.49
N GLY A 198 12.24 -19.21 -2.09
CA GLY A 198 11.03 -19.71 -1.45
C GLY A 198 11.30 -20.43 -0.12
N LYS A 199 10.66 -19.95 0.96
CA LYS A 199 10.85 -20.54 2.28
C LYS A 199 9.75 -21.54 2.59
N LYS A 200 10.14 -22.81 2.58
CA LYS A 200 9.58 -23.85 3.45
C LYS A 200 9.43 -23.29 4.87
N LEU A 201 8.40 -23.74 5.58
CA LEU A 201 8.25 -23.53 7.02
C LEU A 201 9.58 -23.85 7.72
N SER A 202 9.99 -22.97 8.63
CA SER A 202 11.26 -23.09 9.34
C SER A 202 11.17 -24.03 10.56
N ASN A 203 10.01 -24.65 10.78
CA ASN A 203 9.73 -25.60 11.85
C ASN A 203 8.81 -26.72 11.35
N SER A 204 9.03 -27.94 11.87
CA SER A 204 8.17 -29.11 11.65
C SER A 204 7.15 -29.30 12.77
N ASN A 205 7.38 -28.69 13.93
CA ASN A 205 6.53 -28.76 15.12
C ASN A 205 6.16 -27.34 15.58
N ASP A 206 4.93 -27.18 16.06
CA ASP A 206 4.41 -25.94 16.62
C ASP A 206 5.26 -25.54 17.86
N PRO A 207 5.83 -24.32 17.90
CA PRO A 207 6.72 -23.89 19.00
C PRO A 207 5.98 -23.59 20.30
N SER A 208 4.65 -23.44 20.28
CA SER A 208 3.82 -23.15 21.46
C SER A 208 3.28 -24.39 22.14
N CYS A 209 3.05 -25.47 21.40
CA CYS A 209 2.48 -26.72 21.95
C CYS A 209 3.29 -27.99 21.63
N GLY A 210 4.30 -27.92 20.76
CA GLY A 210 5.15 -29.05 20.38
C GLY A 210 4.53 -30.03 19.36
N MET A 211 3.27 -29.84 18.98
CA MET A 211 2.58 -30.73 18.04
C MET A 211 3.17 -30.66 16.63
N PRO A 212 3.25 -31.79 15.90
CA PRO A 212 3.69 -31.78 14.50
C PRO A 212 2.73 -30.97 13.64
N LEU A 213 3.27 -30.26 12.66
CA LEU A 213 2.49 -29.45 11.74
C LEU A 213 1.95 -30.30 10.57
N PRO A 214 0.70 -30.07 10.13
CA PRO A 214 0.18 -30.68 8.92
C PRO A 214 0.95 -30.22 7.67
N ALA A 215 0.87 -30.97 6.58
CA ALA A 215 1.56 -30.65 5.32
C ALA A 215 1.20 -29.25 4.78
N GLU A 216 -0.03 -28.78 5.05
CA GLU A 216 -0.49 -27.43 4.77
C GLU A 216 -0.82 -26.69 6.07
N VAL A 217 -0.03 -25.68 6.39
CA VAL A 217 -0.19 -24.89 7.62
C VAL A 217 -0.80 -23.54 7.30
N LYS A 218 -2.03 -23.31 7.78
CA LYS A 218 -2.76 -22.05 7.57
C LYS A 218 -2.31 -20.95 8.54
N GLU A 219 -1.94 -21.34 9.75
CA GLU A 219 -1.55 -20.40 10.80
C GLU A 219 -0.04 -20.22 10.78
N THR A 220 0.44 -19.12 10.21
CA THR A 220 1.87 -18.80 10.16
C THR A 220 2.16 -17.39 10.66
N THR A 221 3.39 -17.14 11.10
CA THR A 221 3.91 -15.80 11.40
C THR A 221 5.35 -15.67 10.92
N PHE A 222 5.82 -14.44 10.76
CA PHE A 222 7.22 -14.16 10.48
C PHE A 222 7.91 -13.68 11.74
N ALA A 223 8.92 -14.42 12.22
CA ALA A 223 9.70 -14.05 13.40
C ALA A 223 11.17 -14.46 13.20
N ASN A 224 12.12 -13.64 13.66
CA ASN A 224 13.57 -13.89 13.54
C ASN A 224 14.03 -14.29 12.13
N ASN A 225 13.51 -13.60 11.11
CA ASN A 225 13.80 -13.84 9.69
C ASN A 225 13.42 -15.26 9.18
N LYS A 226 12.47 -15.92 9.86
CA LYS A 226 11.97 -17.27 9.58
C LYS A 226 10.43 -17.26 9.49
N VAL A 227 9.88 -18.13 8.65
CA VAL A 227 8.43 -18.37 8.58
C VAL A 227 8.12 -19.49 9.56
N ILE A 228 7.35 -19.20 10.60
CA ILE A 228 6.98 -20.15 11.66
C ILE A 228 5.53 -20.56 11.47
N GLY A 229 5.26 -21.86 11.45
CA GLY A 229 3.91 -22.44 11.39
C GLY A 229 3.37 -22.87 12.75
N PHE A 230 2.04 -22.85 12.89
CA PHE A 230 1.29 -23.22 14.09
C PHE A 230 0.16 -24.20 13.76
N CYS A 231 -0.12 -25.12 14.68
CA CYS A 231 -1.19 -26.11 14.54
C CYS A 231 -2.59 -25.52 14.74
N SER A 232 -2.68 -24.35 15.40
CA SER A 232 -3.94 -23.65 15.65
C SER A 232 -3.72 -22.15 15.83
N LYS A 233 -4.80 -21.38 15.62
CA LYS A 233 -4.83 -19.93 15.85
C LYS A 233 -4.47 -19.58 17.30
N ALA A 234 -4.96 -20.37 18.26
CA ALA A 234 -4.66 -20.20 19.68
C ALA A 234 -3.16 -20.37 19.99
N CYS A 235 -2.47 -21.30 19.31
CA CYS A 235 -1.01 -21.46 19.47
C CYS A 235 -0.25 -20.26 18.91
N LYS A 236 -0.67 -19.75 17.73
CA LYS A 236 -0.10 -18.53 17.16
C LYS A 236 -0.28 -17.32 18.10
N GLU A 237 -1.47 -17.11 18.65
CA GLU A 237 -1.73 -16.01 19.58
C GLU A 237 -0.91 -16.13 20.87
N LYS A 238 -0.76 -17.36 21.40
CA LYS A 238 0.11 -17.63 22.55
C LYS A 238 1.58 -17.34 22.24
N PHE A 239 2.06 -17.67 21.05
CA PHE A 239 3.42 -17.34 20.61
C PHE A 239 3.66 -15.83 20.50
N LEU A 240 2.68 -15.08 19.97
CA LEU A 240 2.80 -13.63 19.76
C LEU A 240 2.69 -12.83 21.06
N THR A 241 2.03 -13.37 22.07
CA THR A 241 1.86 -12.74 23.40
C THR A 241 2.96 -13.10 24.38
N ALA A 242 3.69 -14.20 24.14
CA ALA A 242 4.94 -14.48 24.83
C ALA A 242 6.03 -13.56 24.27
N SER A 243 6.39 -12.52 25.01
CA SER A 243 7.48 -11.59 24.67
C SER A 243 8.79 -12.35 24.46
N HIS A 244 9.08 -12.74 23.22
CA HIS A 244 10.36 -13.31 22.83
C HIS A 244 11.29 -12.17 22.38
N PRO A 245 12.41 -11.91 23.08
CA PRO A 245 13.40 -10.92 22.69
C PRO A 245 14.09 -11.26 21.36
#